data_AF-A0A661SVE8-F1
#
_entry.id   AF-A0A661SVE8-F1
#
_cell.length_a   1.000
_cell.length_b   1.000
_cell.length_c   1.000
_cell.angle_alpha   90.00
_cell.angle_beta   90.00
_cell.angle_gamma   90.00
#
_symmetry.space_group_name_H-M   'P 1'
#
loop_
_entity.id
_entity.type
_entity.pdbx_description
1 polymer ?
#
loop_
_entity_poly.entity_id
_entity_poly.type
_entity_poly.pdbx_seq_one_letter_code
_entity_poly.pdbx_strand_id
1 'polypeptide(L)'
;NYQLYTLLAPYDTETLLYFMAKAGNEKTKRLISSYFTKLKGIRPQLTGKDLIALGLTPGPQFKEIFERLLEARLGNRLKTKQDEIRFVRDAFMNP
;
A
#
# COMPACT_ATOMS: atom_id res chain seq x y z
N ASN A 1 7.10 -5.49 -5.24
CA ASN A 1 5.89 -4.64 -5.27
C ASN A 1 5.93 -3.54 -4.22
N TYR A 2 6.00 -3.87 -2.93
CA TYR A 2 6.05 -2.86 -1.86
C TYR A 2 7.22 -1.87 -2.02
N GLN A 3 8.44 -2.37 -2.21
CA GLN A 3 9.62 -1.51 -2.44
C GLN A 3 9.49 -0.59 -3.67
N LEU A 4 8.87 -1.07 -4.75
CA LEU A 4 8.64 -0.25 -5.95
C LEU A 4 7.58 0.82 -5.68
N TYR A 5 6.55 0.49 -4.91
CA TYR A 5 5.54 1.45 -4.48
C TYR A 5 6.15 2.54 -3.59
N THR A 6 6.89 2.17 -2.55
CA THR A 6 7.50 3.15 -1.62
C THR A 6 8.53 4.03 -2.29
N LEU A 7 9.24 3.52 -3.31
CA LEU A 7 10.17 4.32 -4.11
C LEU A 7 9.46 5.36 -4.98
N LEU A 8 8.31 5.01 -5.59
CA LEU A 8 7.65 5.86 -6.58
C LEU A 8 6.52 6.72 -6.02
N ALA A 9 5.89 6.29 -4.92
CA ALA A 9 4.77 6.99 -4.28
C ALA A 9 5.05 8.41 -3.78
N PRO A 10 6.28 8.79 -3.38
CA PRO A 10 6.59 10.16 -3.00
C PRO A 10 6.56 11.16 -4.16
N TYR A 11 6.68 10.70 -5.40
CA TYR A 11 6.71 11.55 -6.58
C TYR A 11 5.30 11.75 -7.15
N ASP A 12 5.04 12.94 -7.67
CA ASP A 12 3.81 13.21 -8.39
C ASP A 12 3.77 12.54 -9.77
N THR A 13 2.62 12.63 -10.44
CA THR A 13 2.41 11.96 -11.72
C THR A 13 3.29 12.56 -12.82
N GLU A 14 3.47 13.88 -12.83
CA GLU A 14 4.26 14.58 -13.85
C GLU A 14 5.75 14.21 -13.77
N THR A 15 6.30 14.15 -12.57
CA THR A 15 7.68 13.72 -12.30
C THR A 15 7.93 12.29 -12.76
N LEU A 16 7.01 11.38 -12.45
CA LEU A 16 7.10 9.98 -12.88
C LEU A 16 6.99 9.82 -14.41
N LEU A 17 6.13 10.62 -15.06
CA LEU A 17 6.02 10.63 -16.52
C LEU A 17 7.28 11.21 -17.18
N TYR A 18 7.86 12.27 -16.60
CA TYR A 18 9.15 12.80 -17.04
C TYR A 18 10.26 11.74 -16.95
N PHE A 19 10.37 11.01 -15.83
CA PHE A 19 11.32 9.92 -15.70
C PHE A 19 11.08 8.79 -16.70
N MET A 20 9.83 8.45 -16.99
CA MET A 20 9.50 7.45 -18.02
C MET A 20 9.92 7.90 -19.42
N ALA A 21 9.66 9.17 -19.78
CA ALA A 21 10.05 9.73 -21.08
C ALA A 21 11.58 9.80 -21.23
N LYS A 22 12.28 10.17 -20.16
CA LYS A 22 13.75 10.26 -20.13
C LYS A 22 14.45 8.91 -20.02
N ALA A 23 13.75 7.86 -19.58
CA ALA A 23 14.33 6.54 -19.42
C ALA A 23 14.81 5.98 -20.76
N GLY A 24 16.13 5.90 -20.94
CA GLY A 24 16.75 5.30 -22.13
C GLY A 24 16.67 3.77 -22.17
N ASN A 25 16.08 3.12 -21.16
CA ASN A 25 15.93 1.66 -21.11
C ASN A 25 14.47 1.25 -20.83
N GLU A 26 14.05 0.16 -21.47
CA GLU A 26 12.69 -0.37 -21.39
C GLU A 26 12.34 -0.93 -20.01
N LYS A 27 13.34 -1.34 -19.21
CA LYS A 27 13.10 -1.87 -17.85
C LYS A 27 12.52 -0.78 -16.95
N THR A 28 13.10 0.41 -16.94
CA THR A 28 12.62 1.54 -16.15
C THR A 28 11.21 1.96 -16.57
N LYS A 29 10.95 2.08 -17.88
CA LYS A 29 9.59 2.38 -18.38
C LYS A 29 8.57 1.35 -17.92
N ARG A 30 8.92 0.06 -17.99
CA ARG A 30 8.07 -1.03 -17.53
C ARG A 30 7.78 -0.98 -16.03
N LEU A 31 8.77 -0.62 -15.20
CA LEU A 31 8.59 -0.46 -13.75
C LEU A 31 7.62 0.68 -13.43
N ILE A 32 7.80 1.85 -14.03
CA ILE A 32 6.92 3.01 -13.81
C ILE A 32 5.51 2.71 -14.35
N SER A 33 5.39 2.08 -15.53
CA SER A 33 4.09 1.63 -16.08
C SER A 33 3.40 0.62 -15.16
N SER A 34 4.15 -0.34 -14.60
CA SER A 34 3.62 -1.31 -13.62
C SER A 34 3.15 -0.62 -12.34
N TYR A 35 3.81 0.46 -11.91
CA TYR A 35 3.35 1.23 -10.77
C TYR A 35 1.98 1.88 -11.04
N PHE A 36 1.81 2.56 -12.17
CA PHE A 36 0.53 3.19 -12.53
C PHE A 36 -0.60 2.18 -12.73
N THR A 37 -0.32 1.06 -13.39
CA THR A 37 -1.35 0.08 -13.77
C THR A 37 -1.71 -0.90 -12.66
N LYS A 38 -0.79 -1.18 -11.73
CA LYS A 38 -0.98 -2.24 -10.72
C LYS A 38 -0.83 -1.79 -9.27
N LEU A 39 -0.02 -0.77 -8.98
CA LEU A 39 0.36 -0.46 -7.59
C LEU A 39 -0.29 0.81 -7.04
N LYS A 40 -0.38 1.89 -7.84
CA LYS A 40 -0.86 3.21 -7.40
C LYS A 40 -2.29 3.18 -6.83
N GLY A 41 -3.15 2.32 -7.36
CA GLY A 41 -4.54 2.16 -6.92
C GLY A 41 -4.74 1.24 -5.72
N ILE A 42 -3.70 0.53 -5.26
CA ILE A 42 -3.83 -0.40 -4.13
C ILE A 42 -3.90 0.40 -2.83
N ARG A 43 -5.00 0.20 -2.09
CA ARG A 43 -5.22 0.75 -0.75
C ARG A 43 -5.88 -0.31 0.13
N PRO A 44 -5.65 -0.30 1.45
CA PRO A 44 -6.45 -1.08 2.40
C PRO A 44 -7.95 -0.81 2.20
N GLN A 45 -8.77 -1.84 2.34
CA GLN A 45 -10.23 -1.72 2.36
C GLN A 45 -10.75 -1.31 3.74
N LEU A 46 -9.99 -1.60 4.80
CA LEU A 46 -10.26 -1.09 6.13
C LEU A 46 -10.04 0.41 6.20
N THR A 47 -10.96 1.05 6.90
CA THR A 47 -10.92 2.47 7.23
C THR A 47 -10.60 2.65 8.71
N GLY A 48 -10.25 3.89 9.10
CA GLY A 48 -10.03 4.19 10.52
C GLY A 48 -11.27 3.91 11.37
N LYS A 49 -12.48 4.07 10.81
CA LYS A 49 -13.74 3.73 11.48
C LYS A 49 -13.85 2.24 11.75
N ASP A 50 -13.42 1.40 10.81
CA ASP A 50 -13.41 -0.06 11.00
C ASP A 50 -12.43 -0.45 12.10
N LEU A 51 -11.24 0.18 12.18
CA LEU A 51 -10.27 -0.08 13.25
C LEU A 51 -10.83 0.30 14.64
N ILE A 52 -11.54 1.44 14.72
CA ILE A 52 -12.22 1.85 15.96
C ILE A 52 -13.31 0.85 16.33
N ALA A 53 -14.11 0.39 15.37
CA ALA A 53 -15.14 -0.63 15.60
C ALA A 53 -14.55 -1.99 16.01
N LEU A 54 -13.30 -2.27 15.64
CA LEU A 54 -12.56 -3.45 16.11
C LEU A 54 -12.05 -3.30 17.55
N GLY A 55 -12.13 -2.11 18.16
CA GLY A 55 -11.68 -1.87 19.53
C GLY A 55 -10.32 -1.19 19.64
N LEU A 56 -9.73 -0.73 18.53
CA LEU A 56 -8.46 -0.01 18.54
C LEU A 56 -8.68 1.49 18.79
N THR A 57 -7.81 2.08 19.61
CA THR A 57 -7.86 3.51 19.91
C THR A 57 -7.13 4.33 18.83
N PRO A 58 -7.72 5.42 18.33
CA PRO A 58 -7.07 6.25 17.31
C PRO A 58 -5.77 6.86 17.88
N GLY A 59 -4.70 6.79 17.09
CA GLY A 59 -3.38 7.28 17.49
C GLY A 59 -2.29 6.93 16.47
N PRO A 60 -1.00 7.16 16.81
CA PRO A 60 0.13 6.88 15.93
C PRO A 60 0.16 5.43 15.41
N GLN A 61 -0.35 4.48 16.21
CA GLN A 61 -0.47 3.08 15.84
C GLN A 61 -1.34 2.82 14.60
N PHE A 62 -2.30 3.70 14.28
CA PHE A 62 -3.12 3.56 13.07
C PHE A 62 -2.26 3.72 11.82
N LYS A 63 -1.26 4.60 11.86
CA LYS A 63 -0.31 4.77 10.76
C LYS A 63 0.44 3.46 10.50
N GLU A 64 0.96 2.84 11.55
CA GLU A 64 1.65 1.55 11.44
C GLU A 64 0.72 0.46 10.91
N ILE A 65 -0.52 0.37 11.40
CA ILE A 65 -1.51 -0.59 10.92
C ILE A 65 -1.77 -0.41 9.43
N PHE A 66 -2.01 0.82 8.96
CA PHE A 66 -2.24 1.08 7.54
C PHE A 66 -1.02 0.79 6.68
N GLU A 67 0.18 1.09 7.16
CA GLU A 67 1.44 0.75 6.48
C GLU A 67 1.59 -0.77 6.33
N ARG A 68 1.35 -1.53 7.40
CA ARG A 68 1.40 -3.01 7.39
C ARG A 68 0.33 -3.63 6.50
N LEU A 69 -0.89 -3.09 6.52
CA LEU A 69 -1.98 -3.51 5.64
C LEU A 69 -1.64 -3.25 4.17
N LEU A 70 -1.10 -2.06 3.88
CA LEU A 70 -0.69 -1.69 2.53
C LEU A 70 0.46 -2.57 2.02
N GLU A 71 1.46 -2.85 2.86
CA GLU A 71 2.55 -3.77 2.56
C GLU A 71 2.01 -5.17 2.24
N ALA A 72 1.15 -5.70 3.09
CA ALA A 72 0.57 -7.04 2.91
C ALA A 72 -0.35 -7.13 1.67
N ARG A 73 -1.08 -6.06 1.33
CA ARG A 73 -1.83 -5.97 0.06
C ARG A 73 -0.91 -5.91 -1.16
N LEU A 74 0.14 -5.10 -1.12
CA LEU A 74 1.12 -5.00 -2.21
C LEU A 74 1.89 -6.32 -2.40
N GLY A 75 2.06 -7.09 -1.32
CA GLY A 75 2.54 -8.47 -1.31
C GLY A 75 1.52 -9.52 -1.76
N ASN A 76 0.30 -9.12 -2.14
CA ASN A 76 -0.80 -9.98 -2.58
C ASN A 76 -1.29 -11.00 -1.51
N ARG A 77 -1.02 -10.71 -0.22
CA ARG A 77 -1.40 -11.56 0.92
C ARG A 77 -2.80 -11.25 1.44
N LEU A 78 -3.26 -10.01 1.28
CA LEU A 78 -4.59 -9.57 1.68
C LEU A 78 -5.38 -9.18 0.44
N LYS A 79 -6.47 -9.89 0.14
CA LYS A 79 -7.31 -9.63 -1.04
C LYS A 79 -8.64 -9.02 -0.65
N THR A 80 -9.22 -9.49 0.46
CA THR A 80 -10.55 -9.12 0.93
C THR A 80 -10.50 -8.27 2.21
N LYS A 81 -11.58 -7.54 2.49
CA LYS A 81 -11.76 -6.85 3.78
C LYS A 81 -11.66 -7.82 4.98
N GLN A 82 -12.14 -9.05 4.84
CA GLN A 82 -12.06 -10.05 5.91
C GLN A 82 -10.62 -10.48 6.19
N ASP A 83 -9.78 -10.64 5.16
CA ASP A 83 -8.35 -10.93 5.35
C ASP A 83 -7.66 -9.81 6.13
N GLU A 84 -7.99 -8.55 5.82
CA GLU A 84 -7.45 -7.40 6.53
C GLU A 84 -7.88 -7.36 7.99
N ILE A 85 -9.14 -7.68 8.29
CA ILE A 85 -9.64 -7.76 9.67
C ILE A 85 -8.87 -8.84 10.45
N ARG A 86 -8.71 -10.03 9.85
CA ARG A 86 -7.97 -11.13 10.47
C ARG A 86 -6.51 -10.73 10.73
N PHE A 87 -5.86 -10.14 9.72
CA PHE A 87 -4.50 -9.64 9.85
C PHE A 87 -4.35 -8.63 10.98
N VAL A 88 -5.27 -7.66 11.11
CA VAL A 88 -5.24 -6.68 12.20
C VAL A 88 -5.43 -7.33 13.57
N ARG A 89 -6.36 -8.28 13.68
CA ARG A 89 -6.59 -9.00 14.94
C ARG A 89 -5.37 -9.81 15.36
N ASP A 90 -4.80 -10.57 14.44
CA ASP A 90 -3.66 -11.46 14.71
C ASP A 90 -2.38 -10.65 15.00
N ALA A 91 -2.16 -9.52 14.32
CA ALA A 91 -0.93 -8.75 14.47
C ALA A 91 -0.96 -7.69 15.60
N PHE A 92 -2.14 -7.21 16.01
CA PHE A 92 -2.26 -6.06 16.92
C PHE A 92 -3.19 -6.28 18.13
N MET A 93 -4.04 -7.30 18.14
CA MET A 93 -5.01 -7.51 19.23
C MET A 93 -4.75 -8.77 20.07
N ASN A 94 -3.94 -9.70 19.58
CA ASN A 94 -3.64 -10.95 20.29
C ASN A 94 -2.13 -11.26 20.16
N PRO A 95 -1.26 -10.64 20.98
CA PRO A 95 0.17 -10.95 20.99
C PRO A 95 0.47 -12.36 21.49
#